data_AF-A0A4R7FA23-F1
#
_entry.id   AF-A0A4R7FA23-F1
#
_cell.length_a   1.000
_cell.length_b   1.000
_cell.length_c   1.000
_cell.angle_alpha   90.00
_cell.angle_beta   90.00
_cell.angle_gamma   90.00
#
_symmetry.space_group_name_H-M   'P 1'
#
loop_
_entity.id
_entity.type
_entity.pdbx_description
1 polymer ?
#
loop_
_entity_poly.entity_id
_entity_poly.type
_entity_poly.pdbx_seq_one_letter_code
_entity_poly.pdbx_strand_id
1 'polypeptide(L)' 'MKSEQKMKIKYGDFVLLADLLGTTTDNARMRYRRGKEDAVNGIRAIIENREKLQKRFKNQS' A
#
# COMPACT_ATOMS: atom_id res chain seq x y z
N MET A 1 19.25 -13.92 -3.96
CA MET A 1 17.89 -13.47 -3.58
C MET A 1 17.21 -12.91 -4.82
N LYS A 2 16.09 -13.50 -5.26
CA LYS A 2 15.27 -12.97 -6.34
C LYS A 2 14.90 -11.53 -5.99
N SER A 3 15.15 -10.60 -6.90
CA SER A 3 14.81 -9.19 -6.76
C SER A 3 13.30 -9.06 -6.54
N GLU A 4 12.87 -8.96 -5.29
CA GLU A 4 11.54 -8.44 -4.96
C GLU A 4 11.45 -7.08 -5.66
N GLN A 5 10.63 -6.99 -6.70
CA GLN A 5 10.29 -5.71 -7.29
C GLN A 5 9.81 -4.84 -6.14
N LYS A 6 10.60 -3.85 -5.73
CA LYS A 6 10.21 -2.89 -4.70
C LYS A 6 8.91 -2.26 -5.17
N MET A 7 7.80 -2.74 -4.63
CA MET A 7 6.46 -2.23 -4.94
C MET A 7 6.47 -0.73 -4.73
N LYS A 8 6.17 0.03 -5.80
CA LYS A 8 6.26 1.48 -5.74
C LYS A 8 5.06 2.01 -4.95
N ILE A 9 5.33 2.46 -3.72
CA ILE A 9 4.35 3.08 -2.84
C ILE A 9 3.99 4.47 -3.39
N LYS A 10 2.70 4.79 -3.41
CA LYS A 10 2.16 6.10 -3.78
C LYS A 10 1.56 6.79 -2.54
N TYR A 11 1.43 8.11 -2.59
CA TYR A 11 0.81 8.87 -1.50
C TYR A 11 -0.59 8.37 -1.16
N GLY A 12 -1.42 8.07 -2.17
CA GLY A 12 -2.76 7.52 -1.99
C GLY A 12 -2.80 6.18 -1.28
N ASP A 13 -1.72 5.39 -1.34
CA ASP A 13 -1.65 4.11 -0.59
C ASP A 13 -1.61 4.39 0.93
N PHE A 14 -0.99 5.48 1.37
CA PHE A 14 -0.99 5.88 2.78
C PHE A 14 -2.30 6.50 3.25
N VAL A 15 -3.05 7.15 2.36
CA VAL A 15 -4.39 7.66 2.67
C VAL A 15 -5.31 6.49 2.96
N LEU A 16 -5.34 5.49 2.08
CA LEU A 16 -6.14 4.30 2.28
C LEU A 16 -5.67 3.48 3.50
N LEU A 17 -4.36 3.43 3.77
CA LEU A 17 -3.85 2.79 4.99
C LEU A 17 -4.36 3.51 6.25
N ALA A 18 -4.43 4.84 6.23
CA ALA A 18 -4.93 5.63 7.35
C ALA A 18 -6.39 5.30 7.67
N ASP A 19 -7.23 5.20 6.62
CA ASP A 19 -8.63 4.81 6.75
C ASP A 19 -8.77 3.39 7.33
N LEU A 20 -7.98 2.42 6.82
CA LEU A 20 -8.01 1.04 7.31
C LEU A 20 -7.56 0.91 8.78
N LEU A 21 -6.60 1.74 9.21
CA LEU A 21 -6.07 1.72 10.57
C LEU A 21 -6.82 2.65 11.53
N GLY A 22 -7.86 3.35 11.06
CA GLY A 22 -8.60 4.33 11.85
C GLY A 22 -7.72 5.46 12.40
N THR A 23 -6.79 5.96 11.58
CA THR A 23 -5.79 6.94 12.00
C THR A 23 -5.48 7.99 10.93
N THR A 24 -4.54 8.89 11.17
CA THR A 24 -4.13 9.92 10.19
C THR A 24 -3.08 9.38 9.22
N THR A 25 -3.02 9.95 8.00
CA THR A 25 -2.01 9.60 6.98
C THR A 25 -0.58 9.68 7.51
N ASP A 26 -0.27 10.67 8.34
CA ASP A 26 1.05 10.81 8.94
C ASP A 26 1.35 9.71 9.97
N ASN A 27 0.36 9.33 10.78
CA ASN A 27 0.54 8.21 11.72
C ASN A 27 0.66 6.88 10.99
N ALA A 28 -0.15 6.64 9.96
CA ALA A 28 -0.06 5.46 9.10
C ALA A 28 1.33 5.35 8.44
N ARG A 29 1.85 6.47 7.90
CA ARG A 29 3.21 6.54 7.36
C ARG A 29 4.28 6.29 8.42
N MET A 30 4.12 6.83 9.62
CA MET A 30 5.05 6.62 10.73
C MET A 30 5.07 5.15 11.17
N ARG A 31 3.90 4.52 11.34
CA ARG A 31 3.76 3.10 11.67
C ARG A 31 4.45 2.21 10.64
N TYR A 32 4.19 2.47 9.35
CA TYR A 32 4.85 1.76 8.25
C TYR A 32 6.38 1.92 8.31
N ARG A 33 6.89 3.16 8.49
CA ARG A 33 8.34 3.42 8.61
C ARG A 33 8.97 2.73 9.81
N ARG A 34 8.21 2.55 10.90
CA ARG A 34 8.63 1.82 12.11
C ARG A 34 8.48 0.31 11.99
N GLY A 35 8.08 -0.21 10.82
CA GLY A 35 7.91 -1.63 10.58
C GLY A 35 6.78 -2.26 11.39
N LYS A 36 5.76 -1.48 11.77
CA LYS A 36 4.59 -2.03 12.48
C LYS A 36 3.84 -2.97 11.55
N GLU A 37 3.61 -4.19 12.02
CA GLU A 37 3.14 -5.30 11.20
C GLU A 37 1.76 -5.03 10.56
N ASP A 38 0.85 -4.41 11.31
CA ASP A 38 -0.45 -3.92 10.83
C ASP A 38 -0.30 -3.00 9.60
N ALA A 39 0.62 -2.03 9.69
CA ALA A 39 0.87 -1.05 8.64
C ALA A 39 1.63 -1.65 7.45
N VAL A 40 2.59 -2.54 7.69
CA VAL A 40 3.36 -3.21 6.63
C VAL A 40 2.46 -4.15 5.81
N ASN A 41 1.66 -4.96 6.50
CA ASN A 41 0.72 -5.87 5.85
C ASN A 41 -0.38 -5.10 5.10
N GLY A 42 -0.91 -4.03 5.71
CA GLY A 42 -1.90 -3.16 5.07
C GLY A 42 -1.36 -2.54 3.78
N ILE A 43 -0.15 -1.95 3.80
CA ILE A 43 0.45 -1.35 2.60
C ILE A 43 0.71 -2.37 1.50
N ARG A 44 1.17 -3.59 1.84
CA ARG A 44 1.34 -4.67 0.86
C ARG A 44 0.02 -4.98 0.16
N ALA A 45 -1.04 -5.23 0.94
CA ALA A 45 -2.37 -5.56 0.39
C ALA A 45 -2.93 -4.43 -0.50
N ILE A 46 -2.75 -3.17 -0.09
CA ILE A 46 -3.18 -2.01 -0.88
C ILE A 46 -2.48 -1.96 -2.24
N ILE A 47 -1.16 -2.11 -2.26
CA ILE A 47 -0.40 -2.00 -3.52
C ILE A 47 -0.76 -3.15 -4.46
N GLU A 48 -0.83 -4.38 -3.95
CA GLU A 48 -1.24 -5.53 -4.75
C GLU A 48 -2.62 -5.34 -5.37
N ASN A 49 -3.59 -4.86 -4.59
CA ASN A 49 -4.94 -4.61 -5.07
C ASN A 49 -4.97 -3.47 -6.10
N ARG A 50 -4.23 -2.38 -5.87
CA ARG A 50 -4.12 -1.28 -6.82
C ARG A 50 -3.53 -1.74 -8.15
N GLU A 51 -2.47 -2.53 -8.14
CA GLU A 51 -1.85 -3.04 -9.37
C GLU A 51 -2.76 -4.01 -10.13
N LYS A 52 -3.43 -4.92 -9.41
CA LYS A 52 -4.45 -5.81 -9.99
C LYS A 52 -5.57 -5.01 -10.66
N LEU A 53 -6.08 -3.98 -9.98
CA LEU A 53 -7.13 -3.11 -10.50
C LEU A 53 -6.68 -2.39 -11.77
N GLN A 54 -5.48 -1.79 -11.76
CA GLN A 54 -4.92 -1.09 -12.91
C GLN A 54 -4.73 -2.00 -14.12
N LYS A 55 -4.22 -3.23 -13.90
CA LYS A 55 -4.08 -4.22 -14.97
C LYS A 55 -5.44 -4.61 -15.56
N ARG A 56 -6.45 -4.83 -14.70
CA ARG A 56 -7.81 -5.15 -15.13
C ARG A 56 -8.39 -4.05 -16.03
N PHE A 57 -8.27 -2.79 -15.64
CA PHE A 57 -8.80 -1.67 -16.45
C PHE A 57 -8.03 -1.47 -17.76
N LYS A 58 -6.70 -1.65 -17.76
CA LYS A 58 -5.90 -1.51 -18.99
C LYS A 58 -6.17 -2.60 -20.01
N ASN A 59 -6.45 -3.83 -19.57
CA ASN A 59 -6.75 -4.96 -20.46
C ASN A 59 -8.22 -4.97 -20.93
N GLN A 60 -9.04 -4.01 -20.49
CA GLN A 60 -10.40 -3.79 -20.98
C GLN A 60 -10.48 -2.71 -22.08
N SER A 61 -9.35 -2.08 -22.40
CA SER A 61 -9.18 -1.13 -23.52
C SER A 61 -8.48 -1.80 -24.69
#